data_AF-A0A850BCN4-F1
#
_entry.id   AF-A0A850BCN4-F1
#
_cell.length_a   1.000
_cell.length_b   1.000
_cell.length_c   1.000
_cell.angle_alpha   90.00
_cell.angle_beta   90.00
_cell.angle_gamma   90.00
#
_symmetry.space_group_name_H-M   'P 1'
#
loop_
_entity.id
_entity.type
_entity.pdbx_description
1 polymer ?
#
loop_
_entity_poly.entity_id
_entity_poly.type
_entity_poly.pdbx_seq_one_letter_code
_entity_poly.pdbx_strand_id
1 'polypeptide(L)'
;MAQGLSLEALGEAADLTPHFIGGIEMAKRNPSLFSMLSIARALGAPLGELLGMPDLSAEGIEGARLIGALPIEVRSAILHALRALAETWQRMSTRR
;
A
#
# COMPACT_ATOMS: atom_id res chain seq x y z
N MET A 1 0.95 -14.46 4.73
CA MET A 1 2.18 -13.69 4.95
C MET A 1 3.31 -14.24 4.08
N ALA A 2 4.11 -13.37 3.44
CA ALA A 2 5.10 -13.73 2.43
C ALA A 2 6.57 -13.60 2.90
N GLN A 3 6.83 -13.35 4.19
CA GLN A 3 8.17 -13.01 4.71
C GLN A 3 8.78 -14.06 5.64
N GLY A 4 8.20 -15.26 5.74
CA GLY A 4 8.85 -16.43 6.34
C GLY A 4 8.99 -16.47 7.88
N LEU A 5 8.53 -15.45 8.61
CA LEU A 5 8.47 -15.46 10.08
C LEU A 5 7.25 -16.24 10.58
N SER A 6 7.41 -16.96 11.71
CA SER A 6 6.26 -17.49 12.46
C SER A 6 5.56 -16.36 13.23
N LEU A 7 4.31 -16.57 13.66
CA LEU A 7 3.58 -15.60 14.47
C LEU A 7 4.27 -15.33 15.82
N GLU A 8 4.96 -16.34 16.36
CA GLU A 8 5.75 -16.24 17.58
C GLU A 8 6.94 -15.30 17.38
N ALA A 9 7.73 -15.54 16.33
CA ALA A 9 8.89 -14.71 16.02
C ALA A 9 8.49 -13.26 15.68
N LEU A 10 7.39 -13.08 14.95
CA LEU A 10 6.87 -11.75 14.66
C LEU A 10 6.32 -11.06 15.91
N GLY A 11 5.64 -11.79 16.78
CA GLY A 11 5.16 -11.28 18.06
C GLY A 11 6.30 -10.77 18.94
N GLU A 12 7.35 -11.57 19.09
CA GLU A 12 8.54 -11.18 19.83
C GLU A 12 9.20 -9.93 19.23
N ALA A 13 9.42 -9.90 17.91
CA ALA A 13 10.06 -8.77 17.24
C ALA A 13 9.22 -7.47 17.26
N ALA A 14 7.90 -7.59 17.27
CA ALA A 14 6.97 -6.46 17.29
C ALA A 14 6.56 -6.03 18.71
N ASP A 15 6.99 -6.73 19.76
CA ASP A 15 6.51 -6.59 21.14
C ASP A 15 4.97 -6.72 21.23
N LEU A 16 4.43 -7.75 20.58
CA LEU A 16 3.01 -8.07 20.51
C LEU A 16 2.78 -9.56 20.76
N THR A 17 1.60 -9.93 21.25
CA THR A 17 1.30 -11.36 21.42
C THR A 17 1.01 -12.01 20.06
N PRO A 18 1.43 -13.27 19.83
CA PRO A 18 1.12 -14.00 18.60
C PRO A 18 -0.39 -14.10 18.34
N HIS A 19 -1.17 -14.24 19.41
CA HIS A 19 -2.64 -14.25 19.35
C HIS A 19 -3.22 -12.90 18.88
N PHE A 20 -2.63 -11.77 19.29
CA PHE A 20 -3.04 -10.46 18.81
C PHE A 20 -2.80 -10.32 17.31
N ILE A 21 -1.61 -10.71 16.83
CA ILE A 21 -1.24 -10.66 15.41
C ILE A 21 -2.13 -11.58 14.58
N GLY A 22 -2.31 -12.84 14.99
CA GLY A 22 -3.23 -13.76 14.30
C GLY A 22 -4.67 -13.23 14.26
N GLY A 23 -5.09 -12.52 15.31
CA GLY A 23 -6.39 -11.84 15.31
C GLY A 23 -6.47 -10.69 14.28
N ILE A 24 -5.38 -9.97 14.01
CA ILE A 24 -5.32 -8.96 12.94
C ILE A 24 -5.44 -9.65 11.57
N GLU A 25 -4.67 -10.72 11.32
CA GLU A 25 -4.69 -11.43 10.04
C GLU A 25 -6.05 -12.01 9.68
N MET A 26 -6.79 -12.48 10.68
CA MET A 26 -8.15 -12.97 10.50
C MET A 26 -9.20 -11.84 10.45
N ALA A 27 -8.79 -10.57 10.39
CA ALA A 27 -9.65 -9.39 10.47
C ALA A 27 -10.57 -9.35 11.70
N LYS A 28 -10.17 -10.02 12.80
CA LYS A 28 -10.90 -10.06 14.08
C LYS A 28 -10.48 -8.96 15.03
N ARG A 29 -9.36 -8.27 14.75
CA ARG A 29 -8.85 -7.14 15.54
C ARG A 29 -8.55 -5.97 14.61
N ASN A 30 -8.89 -4.77 15.07
CA ASN A 30 -8.44 -3.53 14.45
C ASN A 30 -7.22 -3.01 15.23
N PRO A 31 -5.99 -3.12 14.70
CA PRO A 31 -4.79 -2.69 15.41
C PRO A 31 -4.71 -1.16 15.53
N SER A 32 -4.01 -0.69 16.57
CA SER A 32 -3.63 0.73 16.64
C SER A 32 -2.56 1.05 15.60
N LEU A 33 -2.42 2.34 15.23
CA LEU A 33 -1.32 2.80 14.38
C LEU A 33 0.05 2.42 14.93
N PHE A 34 0.22 2.48 16.25
CA PHE A 34 1.46 2.08 16.91
C PHE A 34 1.76 0.59 16.69
N SER A 35 0.75 -0.27 16.87
CA SER A 35 0.88 -1.71 16.62
C SER A 35 1.22 -2.01 15.16
N MET A 36 0.59 -1.29 14.21
CA MET A 36 0.91 -1.45 12.79
C MET A 36 2.35 -1.03 12.47
N LEU A 37 2.84 0.07 13.06
CA LEU A 37 4.23 0.52 12.92
C LEU A 37 5.22 -0.48 13.53
N SER A 38 4.90 -1.08 14.67
CA SER A 38 5.73 -2.14 15.28
C SER A 38 5.83 -3.36 14.38
N ILE A 39 4.70 -3.82 13.81
CA ILE A 39 4.66 -4.94 12.86
C ILE A 39 5.47 -4.61 11.60
N ALA A 40 5.30 -3.42 11.02
CA ALA A 40 6.05 -2.97 9.85
C ALA A 40 7.57 -3.00 10.10
N ARG A 41 7.99 -2.47 11.24
CA ARG A 41 9.40 -2.46 11.66
C ARG A 41 9.96 -3.86 11.85
N ALA A 42 9.20 -4.74 12.51
CA ALA A 42 9.61 -6.13 12.75
C ALA A 42 9.75 -6.92 11.44
N LEU A 43 8.93 -6.61 10.44
CA LEU A 43 8.99 -7.20 9.10
C LEU A 43 10.03 -6.55 8.18
N GLY A 44 10.67 -5.45 8.60
CA GLY A 44 11.61 -4.70 7.77
C GLY A 44 10.95 -4.04 6.55
N ALA A 45 9.64 -3.77 6.61
CA ALA A 45 8.86 -3.24 5.49
C ALA A 45 8.28 -1.85 5.81
N PRO A 46 8.11 -0.96 4.82
CA PRO A 46 7.34 0.26 4.99
C PRO A 46 5.89 -0.04 5.38
N LEU A 47 5.30 0.77 6.27
CA LEU A 47 3.90 0.60 6.66
C LEU A 47 2.95 0.66 5.45
N GLY A 48 3.25 1.50 4.45
CA GLY A 48 2.47 1.58 3.22
C GLY A 48 2.36 0.23 2.49
N GLU A 49 3.42 -0.58 2.51
CA GLU A 49 3.42 -1.91 1.90
C GLU A 49 2.42 -2.85 2.60
N LEU A 50 2.37 -2.82 3.94
CA LEU A 50 1.40 -3.61 4.73
C LEU A 50 -0.05 -3.20 4.46
N LEU A 51 -0.27 -1.93 4.11
CA LEU A 51 -1.58 -1.38 3.80
C LEU A 51 -1.95 -1.51 2.31
N GLY A 52 -1.09 -2.11 1.50
CA GLY A 52 -1.29 -2.22 0.06
C GLY A 52 -1.27 -0.86 -0.65
N MET A 53 -0.61 0.14 -0.05
CA MET A 53 -0.39 1.43 -0.71
C MET A 53 0.61 1.25 -1.85
N PRO A 54 0.31 1.75 -3.05
CA PRO A 54 1.25 1.69 -4.15
C PRO A 54 2.50 2.51 -3.81
N ASP A 55 3.67 2.01 -4.20
CA ASP A 55 4.89 2.80 -4.20
C ASP A 55 4.77 3.86 -5.31
N LEU A 56 4.58 5.12 -4.91
CA LEU A 56 4.45 6.23 -5.83
C LEU A 56 5.79 6.94 -5.94
N SER A 57 6.27 7.11 -7.17
CA SER A 57 7.44 7.95 -7.44
C SER A 57 7.15 9.41 -7.05
N ALA A 58 8.20 10.21 -6.91
CA ALA A 58 8.07 11.64 -6.64
C ALA A 58 7.19 12.35 -7.68
N GLU A 59 7.29 11.95 -8.95
CA GLU A 59 6.45 12.43 -10.05
C GLU A 59 4.98 12.00 -9.88
N GLY A 60 4.73 10.78 -9.42
CA GLY A 60 3.39 10.29 -9.12
C GLY A 60 2.72 11.09 -8.00
N ILE A 61 3.48 11.40 -6.94
CA ILE A 61 3.01 12.22 -5.81
C ILE A 61 2.70 13.65 -6.28
N GLU A 62 3.62 14.27 -7.02
CA GLU A 62 3.43 15.64 -7.52
C GLU A 62 2.27 15.71 -8.52
N GLY A 63 2.14 14.72 -9.41
CA GLY A 63 1.00 14.59 -10.32
C GLY A 63 -0.33 14.50 -9.57
N ALA A 64 -0.40 13.65 -8.53
CA ALA A 64 -1.59 13.53 -7.69
C ALA A 64 -1.93 14.85 -6.98
N ARG A 65 -0.91 15.56 -6.46
CA ARG A 65 -1.07 16.87 -5.81
C ARG A 65 -1.63 17.92 -6.76
N LEU A 66 -1.06 18.02 -7.96
CA LEU A 66 -1.52 18.98 -8.99
C LEU A 66 -2.95 18.68 -9.44
N ILE A 67 -3.26 17.41 -9.73
CA ILE A 67 -4.62 16.99 -10.11
C ILE A 67 -5.60 17.29 -8.98
N GLY A 68 -5.25 16.99 -7.72
CA GLY A 68 -6.10 17.23 -6.56
C GLY A 68 -6.57 18.68 -6.40
N ALA A 69 -5.76 19.65 -6.82
CA ALA A 69 -6.07 21.07 -6.75
C ALA A 69 -7.06 21.57 -7.83
N LEU A 70 -7.39 20.75 -8.83
CA LEU A 70 -8.28 21.12 -9.93
C LEU A 70 -9.76 20.86 -9.60
N PRO A 71 -10.72 21.50 -10.31
CA PRO A 71 -12.15 21.18 -10.21
C PRO A 71 -12.44 19.69 -10.48
N ILE A 72 -13.45 19.12 -9.81
CA ILE A 72 -13.75 17.68 -9.86
C ILE A 72 -14.02 17.16 -11.27
N GLU A 73 -14.63 17.99 -12.12
CA GLU A 73 -14.92 17.71 -13.52
C GLU A 73 -13.61 17.54 -14.31
N VAL A 74 -12.64 18.43 -14.06
CA VAL A 74 -11.31 18.39 -14.69
C VAL A 74 -10.51 17.21 -14.18
N ARG A 75 -10.55 16.90 -12.87
CA ARG A 75 -9.90 15.72 -12.30
C ARG A 75 -10.37 14.43 -12.97
N SER A 76 -11.68 14.30 -13.14
CA SER A 76 -12.30 13.13 -13.78
C SER A 76 -11.87 13.00 -15.23
N ALA A 77 -11.87 14.10 -15.99
CA ALA A 77 -11.42 14.10 -17.38
C ALA A 77 -9.94 13.69 -17.52
N ILE A 78 -9.05 14.22 -16.68
CA ILE A 78 -7.63 13.85 -16.66
C ILE A 78 -7.46 12.36 -16.34
N LEU A 79 -8.17 11.84 -15.34
CA LEU A 79 -8.07 10.44 -14.97
C LEU A 79 -8.50 9.51 -16.11
N HIS A 80 -9.57 9.84 -16.84
CA HIS A 80 -9.99 9.07 -18.00
C HIS A 80 -8.94 9.10 -19.13
N ALA A 81 -8.37 10.27 -19.41
CA ALA A 81 -7.32 10.41 -20.42
C ALA A 81 -6.06 9.60 -20.06
N LEU A 82 -5.60 9.68 -18.81
CA LEU A 82 -4.45 8.91 -18.32
C LEU A 82 -4.68 7.39 -18.42
N ARG A 83 -5.88 6.91 -18.09
CA ARG A 83 -6.24 5.49 -18.24
C ARG A 83 -6.18 5.03 -19.70
N ALA A 84 -6.77 5.79 -20.61
CA ALA A 84 -6.75 5.47 -22.04
C ALA A 84 -5.32 5.44 -22.60
N LEU A 85 -4.46 6.36 -22.16
CA LEU A 85 -3.04 6.38 -22.52
C LEU A 85 -2.29 5.16 -21.97
N ALA A 86 -2.49 4.82 -20.69
CA ALA A 86 -1.84 3.67 -20.06
C ALA A 86 -2.20 2.35 -20.74
N GLU A 87 -3.49 2.11 -21.01
CA GLU A 87 -3.96 0.93 -21.74
C GLU A 87 -3.37 0.84 -23.14
N THR A 88 -3.28 1.98 -23.83
CA THR A 88 -2.72 2.03 -25.18
C THR A 88 -1.23 1.71 -25.18
N TRP A 89 -0.48 2.26 -24.21
CA TRP A 89 0.93 1.97 -24.05
C TRP A 89 1.18 0.49 -23.72
N GLN A 90 0.41 -0.09 -22.78
CA GLN A 90 0.52 -1.50 -22.41
C GLN A 90 0.31 -2.43 -23.61
N ARG A 91 -0.72 -2.17 -24.44
CA ARG A 91 -0.96 -2.92 -25.67
C ARG A 91 0.21 -2.88 -26.65
N MET A 92 0.93 -1.75 -26.73
CA MET A 92 2.10 -1.61 -27.61
C MET A 92 3.33 -2.32 -27.03
N SER A 93 3.54 -2.27 -25.71
CA SER A 93 4.68 -2.92 -25.06
C SER A 93 4.59 -4.45 -25.05
N THR A 94 3.39 -5.03 -24.98
CA THR A 94 3.19 -6.50 -24.97
C THR A 94 3.32 -7.14 -26.36
N ARG A 95 3.40 -6.35 -27.42
CA ARG A 95 3.58 -6.83 -28.81
C ARG A 95 5.04 -6.88 -29.28
N ARG A 96 5.98 -6.45 -28.44
CA ARG A 96 7.43 -6.51 -28.69
C ARG A 96 8.04 -7.67 -27.91
#